data_AF-A0A9D8SXZ8-F1
#
_entry.id   AF-A0A9D8SXZ8-F1
#
_cell.length_a   1.000
_cell.length_b   1.000
_cell.length_c   1.000
_cell.angle_alpha   90.00
_cell.angle_beta   90.00
_cell.angle_gamma   90.00
#
_symmetry.space_group_name_H-M   'P 1'
#
loop_
_entity.id
_entity.type
_entity.pdbx_description
1 polymer ?
#
loop_
_entity_poly.entity_id
_entity_poly.type
_entity_poly.pdbx_seq_one_letter_code
_entity_poly.pdbx_strand_id
1 'polypeptide(L)'
;MERTLLQSKIVPEVKRYCNSKGWQFECIDLRWGVSQEAQESKKTIEICLNEIRHCRLVSPKPNFLILLGQRYGWVPDASYIPKTEYEDMLHSVGHSISA
;
A
#
# COMPACT_ATOMS: atom_id res chain seq x y z
N MET A 1 3.59 -8.12 -15.56
CA MET A 1 2.96 -7.29 -16.60
C MET A 1 2.70 -5.88 -16.08
N GLU A 2 1.79 -5.66 -15.12
CA GLU A 2 1.51 -4.31 -14.56
C GLU A 2 2.68 -3.72 -13.74
N ARG A 3 3.21 -4.46 -12.75
CA ARG A 3 4.37 -4.01 -11.96
C ARG A 3 5.60 -3.70 -12.80
N THR A 4 5.86 -4.51 -13.82
CA THR A 4 6.95 -4.29 -14.78
C THR A 4 6.76 -2.96 -15.50
N LEU A 5 5.54 -2.64 -15.93
CA LEU A 5 5.22 -1.37 -16.58
C LEU A 5 5.41 -0.19 -15.63
N LEU A 6 4.96 -0.32 -14.38
CA LEU A 6 5.17 0.69 -13.34
C LEU A 6 6.66 0.99 -13.17
N GLN A 7 7.49 -0.04 -12.95
CA GLN A 7 8.93 0.14 -12.70
C GLN A 7 9.71 0.61 -13.93
N SER A 8 9.43 0.05 -15.11
CA SER A 8 10.24 0.31 -16.32
C SER A 8 9.84 1.57 -17.08
N LYS A 9 8.59 2.02 -16.97
CA LYS A 9 8.09 3.20 -17.71
C LYS A 9 7.57 4.30 -16.80
N ILE A 10 6.62 3.98 -15.92
CA ILE A 10 5.86 5.00 -15.18
C ILE A 10 6.73 5.69 -14.12
N VAL A 11 7.43 4.92 -13.27
CA VAL A 11 8.27 5.46 -12.19
C VAL A 11 9.36 6.39 -12.74
N PRO A 12 10.13 6.02 -13.79
CA PRO A 12 11.10 6.94 -14.39
C PRO A 12 10.47 8.24 -14.93
N GLU A 13 9.27 8.16 -15.51
CA GLU A 13 8.57 9.32 -16.06
C GLU A 13 8.10 10.27 -14.97
N VAL A 14 7.51 9.74 -13.89
CA VAL A 14 7.11 10.53 -12.72
C VAL A 14 8.34 11.15 -12.04
N LYS A 15 9.44 10.40 -11.89
CA LYS A 15 10.71 10.95 -11.38
C LYS A 15 11.19 12.14 -12.19
N ARG A 16 11.19 12.03 -13.54
CA ARG A 16 11.57 13.15 -14.42
C ARG A 16 10.64 14.35 -14.26
N TYR A 17 9.33 14.12 -14.22
CA TYR A 17 8.35 15.17 -14.06
C TYR A 17 8.53 15.92 -12.72
N CYS A 18 8.60 15.21 -11.61
CA CYS A 18 8.81 15.80 -10.29
C CYS A 18 10.14 16.57 -10.22
N ASN A 19 11.22 16.00 -10.75
CA ASN A 19 12.53 16.65 -10.75
C ASN A 19 12.51 17.96 -11.55
N SER A 20 11.82 17.99 -12.71
CA SER A 20 11.63 19.22 -13.49
C SER A 20 10.88 20.35 -12.75
N LYS A 21 10.19 19.99 -11.66
CA LYS A 21 9.44 20.91 -10.79
C LYS A 21 10.15 21.16 -9.46
N GLY A 22 11.38 20.66 -9.26
CA GLY A 22 12.15 20.80 -8.02
C GLY A 22 11.73 19.84 -6.91
N TRP A 23 10.96 18.80 -7.23
CA TRP A 23 10.50 17.80 -6.27
C TRP A 23 11.29 16.49 -6.40
N GLN A 24 11.65 15.90 -5.27
CA GLN A 24 12.14 14.53 -5.22
C GLN A 24 10.95 13.56 -5.10
N PHE A 25 10.92 12.55 -5.96
CA PHE A 25 9.91 11.49 -5.95
C PHE A 25 10.58 10.15 -5.71
N GLU A 26 10.09 9.40 -4.73
CA GLU A 26 10.50 8.03 -4.48
C GLU A 26 9.31 7.07 -4.56
N CYS A 27 9.54 5.94 -5.23
CA CYS A 27 8.57 4.87 -5.36
C CYS A 27 8.97 3.75 -4.41
N ILE A 28 8.15 3.51 -3.39
CA ILE A 28 8.33 2.44 -2.41
C ILE A 28 7.41 1.27 -2.79
N ASP A 29 8.01 0.13 -3.15
CA ASP A 29 7.29 -1.13 -3.38
C ASP A 29 7.34 -1.98 -2.10
N LEU A 30 6.22 -2.04 -1.38
CA LEU A 30 6.12 -2.74 -0.09
C LEU A 30 6.30 -4.27 -0.18
N ARG A 31 6.42 -4.85 -1.39
CA ARG A 31 6.79 -6.26 -1.56
C ARG A 31 8.28 -6.45 -1.86
N TRP A 32 8.94 -5.43 -2.39
CA TRP A 32 10.35 -5.49 -2.76
C TRP A 32 11.20 -4.86 -1.65
N GLY A 33 11.92 -5.70 -0.90
CA GLY A 33 12.70 -5.26 0.28
C GLY A 33 12.31 -5.99 1.57
N VAL A 34 11.29 -6.84 1.51
CA VAL A 34 10.96 -7.78 2.59
C VAL A 34 11.66 -9.11 2.30
N SER A 35 12.47 -9.61 3.24
CA SER A 35 13.22 -10.85 3.08
C SER A 35 12.28 -12.02 2.77
N GLN A 36 12.79 -13.03 2.05
CA GLN A 36 11.99 -14.18 1.64
C GLN A 36 11.36 -14.92 2.84
N GLU A 37 12.04 -14.96 3.99
CA GLU A 37 11.50 -15.51 5.25
C GLU A 37 10.39 -14.66 5.87
N ALA A 38 10.43 -13.33 5.68
CA ALA A 38 9.40 -12.46 6.20
C ALA A 38 8.10 -12.57 5.38
N GLN A 39 8.18 -12.86 4.07
CA GLN A 39 7.04 -12.92 3.14
C GLN A 39 5.91 -13.88 3.57
N GLU A 40 6.23 -14.93 4.33
CA GLU A 40 5.26 -15.91 4.84
C GLU A 40 4.83 -15.63 6.29
N SER A 41 5.41 -14.60 6.92
CA SER A 41 5.25 -14.33 8.34
C SER A 41 4.34 -13.13 8.63
N LYS A 42 3.74 -13.20 9.82
CA LYS A 42 3.01 -12.14 10.52
C LYS A 42 3.71 -10.76 10.53
N LYS A 43 5.04 -10.71 10.34
CA LYS A 43 5.86 -9.50 10.37
C LYS A 43 5.78 -8.65 9.09
N THR A 44 5.42 -9.25 7.95
CA THR A 44 5.40 -8.51 6.67
C THR A 44 4.41 -7.35 6.68
N ILE A 45 3.17 -7.57 7.12
CA ILE A 45 2.16 -6.50 7.15
C ILE A 45 2.59 -5.35 8.07
N GLU A 46 3.17 -5.67 9.23
CA GLU A 46 3.63 -4.66 10.18
C GLU A 46 4.73 -3.77 9.57
N ILE A 47 5.70 -4.38 8.89
CA ILE A 47 6.75 -3.66 8.17
C ILE A 47 6.13 -2.75 7.10
N CYS A 48 5.22 -3.27 6.29
CA CYS A 48 4.56 -2.50 5.24
C CYS A 48 3.76 -1.32 5.80
N LEU A 49 3.00 -1.52 6.87
CA LEU A 49 2.21 -0.47 7.51
C LEU A 49 3.09 0.58 8.19
N ASN A 50 4.21 0.17 8.79
CA ASN A 50 5.18 1.10 9.36
C ASN A 50 5.84 1.97 8.29
N GLU A 51 6.16 1.40 7.14
CA GLU A 51 6.68 2.16 6.00
C GLU A 51 5.66 3.19 5.49
N ILE A 52 4.38 2.81 5.37
CA ILE A 52 3.31 3.75 5.03
C ILE A 52 3.22 4.88 6.06
N ARG A 53 3.27 4.57 7.37
CA ARG A 53 3.27 5.58 8.44
C ARG A 53 4.48 6.52 8.32
N HIS A 54 5.65 5.97 8.02
CA HIS A 54 6.87 6.73 7.81
C HIS A 54 6.73 7.69 6.62
N CYS A 55 6.35 7.19 5.44
CA CYS A 55 6.11 8.02 4.26
C CYS A 55 5.11 9.15 4.55
N ARG A 56 4.03 8.84 5.28
CA ARG A 56 3.01 9.81 5.67
C ARG A 56 3.53 10.93 6.58
N LEU A 57 4.57 10.66 7.37
CA LEU A 57 5.21 11.61 8.27
C LEU A 57 6.23 12.49 7.56
N VAL A 58 7.03 11.90 6.66
CA VAL A 58 8.20 12.58 6.07
C VAL A 58 7.90 13.31 4.76
N SER A 59 6.73 13.10 4.15
CA SER A 59 6.39 13.66 2.84
C SER A 59 5.09 14.48 2.84
N PRO A 60 4.96 15.53 2.00
CA PRO A 60 3.73 16.30 1.88
C PRO A 60 2.57 15.48 1.33
N LYS A 61 1.35 15.77 1.80
CA LYS A 61 0.14 15.10 1.29
C LYS A 61 -0.30 15.71 -0.05
N PRO A 62 -0.85 14.90 -0.97
CA PRO A 62 -1.07 13.44 -0.89
C PRO A 62 0.21 12.63 -1.13
N ASN A 63 0.46 11.62 -0.29
CA ASN A 63 1.69 10.82 -0.28
C ASN A 63 1.47 9.31 -0.28
N PHE A 64 0.25 8.86 -0.56
CA PHE A 64 -0.10 7.45 -0.57
C PHE A 64 -1.09 7.15 -1.69
N LEU A 65 -0.76 6.15 -2.48
CA LEU A 65 -1.58 5.64 -3.58
C LEU A 65 -1.70 4.13 -3.43
N ILE A 66 -2.93 3.62 -3.41
CA ILE A 66 -3.21 2.18 -3.47
C ILE A 66 -3.73 1.85 -4.87
N LEU A 67 -3.16 0.81 -5.48
CA LEU A 67 -3.71 0.16 -6.67
C LEU A 67 -4.29 -1.19 -6.25
N LEU A 68 -5.62 -1.29 -6.20
CA LEU A 68 -6.32 -2.54 -5.89
C LEU A 68 -6.60 -3.29 -7.19
N GLY A 69 -6.06 -4.50 -7.30
CA GLY A 69 -6.39 -5.44 -8.37
C GLY A 69 -7.43 -6.47 -7.93
N GLN A 70 -7.82 -7.35 -8.85
CA GLN A 70 -8.79 -8.44 -8.59
C GLN A 70 -8.21 -9.59 -7.73
N ARG A 71 -6.92 -9.53 -7.36
CA ARG A 71 -6.23 -10.57 -6.59
C ARG A 71 -5.62 -9.97 -5.33
N TYR A 72 -6.26 -10.23 -4.18
CA TYR A 72 -5.80 -9.76 -2.87
C TYR A 72 -4.53 -10.49 -2.38
N GLY A 73 -4.35 -11.75 -2.77
CA GLY A 73 -3.21 -12.56 -2.34
C GLY A 73 -3.42 -13.08 -0.92
N TRP A 74 -2.35 -13.10 -0.11
CA TRP A 74 -2.44 -13.49 1.30
C TRP A 74 -3.23 -12.45 2.10
N VAL A 75 -4.11 -12.92 2.98
CA VAL A 75 -4.95 -12.10 3.85
C VAL A 75 -4.62 -12.44 5.30
N PRO A 76 -4.39 -11.44 6.17
CA PRO A 76 -4.16 -11.69 7.59
C PRO A 76 -5.41 -12.25 8.27
N ASP A 77 -5.20 -12.94 9.39
CA ASP A 77 -6.28 -13.38 10.24
C ASP A 77 -7.11 -12.20 10.78
N ALA A 78 -8.39 -12.41 11.09
CA ALA A 78 -9.28 -11.35 11.57
C ALA A 78 -8.78 -10.70 12.88
N SER A 79 -7.97 -11.40 13.67
CA SER A 79 -7.31 -10.86 14.88
C SER A 79 -6.40 -9.65 14.62
N TYR A 80 -6.04 -9.36 13.36
CA TYR A 80 -5.26 -8.17 12.99
C TYR A 80 -6.07 -6.89 12.92
N ILE A 81 -7.39 -7.00 12.85
CA ILE A 81 -8.28 -5.84 12.75
C ILE A 81 -8.81 -5.57 14.17
N PRO A 82 -8.56 -4.39 14.75
CA PRO A 82 -9.18 -4.01 16.01
C PRO A 82 -10.68 -4.24 15.95
N LYS A 83 -11.26 -4.82 17.00
CA LYS A 83 -12.69 -5.19 17.02
C LYS A 83 -13.60 -4.04 16.58
N THR A 84 -13.29 -2.82 17.03
CA THR A 84 -14.02 -1.60 16.66
C THR A 84 -13.97 -1.33 15.15
N GLU A 85 -12.79 -1.43 14.53
CA GLU A 85 -12.64 -1.25 13.08
C GLU A 85 -13.37 -2.35 12.30
N TYR A 86 -13.35 -3.59 12.81
CA TYR A 86 -14.07 -4.70 12.19
C TYR A 86 -15.59 -4.49 12.24
N GLU A 87 -16.12 -4.04 13.38
CA GLU A 87 -17.53 -3.69 13.55
C GLU A 87 -17.95 -2.55 12.61
N ASP A 88 -17.13 -1.48 12.52
CA ASP A 88 -17.37 -0.36 11.60
C ASP A 88 -17.39 -0.83 10.12
N MET A 89 -16.48 -1.73 9.75
CA MET A 89 -16.47 -2.34 8.42
C MET A 89 -17.76 -3.12 8.13
N LEU A 90 -18.24 -3.92 9.07
CA LEU A 90 -19.50 -4.66 8.90
C LEU A 90 -20.70 -3.73 8.74
N HIS A 91 -20.75 -2.64 9.51
CA HIS A 91 -21.80 -1.63 9.39
C HIS A 91 -21.81 -0.93 8.02
N SER A 92 -20.63 -0.63 7.47
CA SER A 92 -20.52 0.01 6.15
C SER A 92 -20.83 -0.93 4.98
N VAL A 93 -20.48 -2.21 5.08
CA VAL A 93 -20.80 -3.23 4.06
C VAL A 93 -22.29 -3.60 4.09
N GLY A 94 -22.92 -3.64 5.27
CA GLY A 94 -24.36 -3.90 5.41
C GLY A 94 -25.26 -2.87 4.70
N HIS A 95 -24.80 -1.62 4.52
CA HIS A 95 -25.50 -0.60 3.74
C HIS A 95 -25.35 -0.78 2.22
N SER A 96 -24.43 -1.65 1.76
CA SER A 96 -24.12 -1.84 0.33
C SER A 96 -24.81 -3.07 -0.29
N ILE A 97 -25.54 -3.87 0.49
CA ILE A 97 -26.29 -5.07 0.00
C ILE A 97 -27.80 -4.78 -0.12
N SER A 98 -28.24 -3.56 0.14
CA SER A 98 -29.61 -3.11 -0.11
C SER A 98 -29.68 -2.18 -1.33
N ALA A 99 -29.48 -2.75 -2.52
CA ALA A 99 -29.85 -2.12 -3.80
C ALA A 99 -30.27 -3.21 -4.79
#